data_AF-A0A0M3BJC0-F1
#
_entry.id   AF-A0A0M3BJC0-F1
#
_cell.length_a   1.000
_cell.length_b   1.000
_cell.length_c   1.000
_cell.angle_alpha   90.00
_cell.angle_beta   90.00
_cell.angle_gamma   90.00
#
_symmetry.space_group_name_H-M   'P 1'
#
loop_
_entity.id
_entity.type
_entity.pdbx_description
1 polymer ?
#
loop_
_entity_poly.entity_id
_entity_poly.type
_entity_poly.pdbx_seq_one_letter_code
_entity_poly.pdbx_strand_id
1 'polypeptide(L)'
;MAERKIFAGPRVRRVRIGLGLTQTAMAEALGISPSYLNLIERNQRPLTVQLLLKLATVYKVDLDALQGEGGGLASQLREVFSDPLLVGEIPGDQEIIEVAEAAPNAALGMMKLYRAYREQAARLSDLSDLLAREGHETSIAGARLPIDEVRETLERRPNSFSRIEDAAEAFAERLAGGDDLPGALKGWLKAEHGIVVRTLPDHVMPDLRRRYDRHSMRLFLSERLSPFDRTRELAMEAALLALGPEIMAELDALVLSTGEARRIARFELARYAAHALMMPYAPFLAAAQRARYDIDVLRGRFDVSFEQAATRLTTLCRASAAGIPFFLLELDHAGNAIRRAGAQGFPQARFGGLCPKLGIHTAFAQPGQVLVDAVEMMDGNAFLTLSRTLEGPQAGFGERVRRTALLIGCDLPRAGETVYGDVVAASAKVLAGTACRLCERRGCLSRAEPPLTRPLGLDEMVTGLSAFDFQ
;
A
#
# COMPACT_ATOMS: atom_id res chain seq x y z
N MET A 1 10.40 -39.31 -26.59
CA MET A 1 9.63 -38.07 -26.33
C MET A 1 8.25 -38.54 -25.86
N ALA A 2 7.83 -38.19 -24.64
CA ALA A 2 6.54 -38.64 -24.13
C ALA A 2 5.41 -37.93 -24.89
N GLU A 3 4.47 -38.70 -25.47
CA GLU A 3 3.28 -38.14 -26.14
C GLU A 3 2.47 -37.29 -25.14
N ARG A 4 2.29 -36.01 -25.46
CA ARG A 4 1.50 -35.07 -24.66
C ARG A 4 0.02 -35.47 -24.77
N LYS A 5 -0.54 -35.96 -23.67
CA LYS A 5 -1.98 -36.32 -23.57
C LYS A 5 -2.83 -35.05 -23.69
N ILE A 6 -3.80 -35.03 -24.60
CA ILE A 6 -4.68 -33.89 -24.85
C ILE A 6 -6.02 -34.12 -24.15
N PHE A 7 -6.41 -33.23 -23.23
CA PHE A 7 -7.72 -33.26 -22.57
C PHE A 7 -8.56 -32.09 -23.09
N ALA A 8 -9.57 -32.39 -23.91
CA ALA A 8 -10.40 -31.40 -24.60
C ALA A 8 -11.91 -31.69 -24.49
N GLY A 9 -12.32 -32.45 -23.47
CA GLY A 9 -13.69 -32.92 -23.26
C GLY A 9 -14.78 -31.86 -23.32
N PRO A 10 -14.67 -30.75 -22.55
CA PRO A 10 -15.65 -29.66 -22.59
C PRO A 10 -15.78 -28.99 -23.97
N ARG A 11 -14.75 -29.07 -24.82
CA ARG A 11 -14.78 -28.52 -26.19
C ARG A 11 -15.46 -29.47 -27.15
N VAL A 12 -15.16 -30.76 -27.05
CA VAL A 12 -15.88 -31.82 -27.78
C VAL A 12 -17.38 -31.74 -27.47
N ARG A 13 -17.73 -31.54 -26.20
CA ARG A 13 -19.12 -31.33 -25.77
C ARG A 13 -19.73 -30.06 -26.37
N ARG A 14 -19.00 -28.95 -26.43
CA ARG A 14 -19.46 -27.70 -27.06
C ARG A 14 -19.72 -27.85 -28.56
N VAL A 15 -18.80 -28.51 -29.29
CA VAL A 15 -18.99 -28.84 -30.71
C VAL A 15 -20.25 -29.66 -30.89
N ARG A 16 -20.44 -30.70 -30.07
CA ARG A 16 -21.63 -31.55 -30.13
C ARG A 16 -22.93 -30.77 -29.95
N ILE A 17 -22.98 -29.92 -28.93
CA ILE A 17 -24.17 -29.11 -28.61
C ILE A 17 -24.41 -28.07 -29.71
N GLY A 18 -23.37 -27.41 -30.21
CA GLY A 18 -23.47 -26.43 -31.30
C GLY A 18 -23.98 -27.02 -32.62
N LEU A 19 -23.74 -28.32 -32.84
CA LEU A 19 -24.26 -29.07 -33.98
C LEU A 19 -25.64 -29.71 -33.72
N GLY A 20 -26.23 -29.52 -32.53
CA GLY A 20 -27.52 -30.10 -32.16
C GLY A 20 -27.52 -31.63 -32.01
N LEU A 21 -26.35 -32.24 -31.79
CA LEU A 21 -26.20 -33.70 -31.78
C LEU A 21 -26.39 -34.31 -30.38
N THR A 22 -26.97 -35.51 -30.35
CA THR A 22 -26.96 -36.37 -29.14
C THR A 22 -25.57 -36.99 -28.97
N GLN A 23 -25.21 -37.41 -27.74
CA GLN A 23 -23.94 -38.11 -27.50
C GLN A 23 -23.84 -39.38 -28.34
N THR A 24 -24.95 -40.11 -28.50
CA THR A 24 -25.00 -41.32 -29.32
C THR A 24 -24.71 -41.02 -30.79
N ALA A 25 -25.34 -40.01 -31.36
CA ALA A 25 -25.15 -39.63 -32.77
C ALA A 25 -23.72 -39.19 -33.07
N MET A 26 -23.10 -38.43 -32.15
CA MET A 26 -21.70 -38.02 -32.32
C MET A 26 -20.73 -39.19 -32.13
N ALA A 27 -20.99 -40.09 -31.19
CA ALA A 27 -20.15 -41.25 -30.95
C ALA A 27 -20.14 -42.20 -32.17
N GLU A 28 -21.32 -42.43 -32.77
CA GLU A 28 -21.47 -43.24 -33.97
C GLU A 28 -20.73 -42.65 -35.17
N ALA A 29 -20.87 -41.35 -35.42
CA ALA A 29 -20.16 -40.66 -36.50
C ALA A 29 -18.63 -40.66 -36.32
N LEU A 30 -18.14 -40.69 -35.07
CA LEU A 30 -16.72 -40.81 -34.76
C LEU A 30 -16.24 -42.27 -34.68
N GLY A 31 -17.14 -43.25 -34.84
CA GLY A 31 -16.83 -44.68 -34.76
C GLY A 31 -16.27 -45.10 -33.40
N ILE A 32 -16.83 -44.55 -32.31
CA ILE A 32 -16.51 -44.89 -30.92
C ILE A 32 -17.79 -45.19 -30.14
N SER A 33 -17.68 -45.79 -28.95
CA SER A 33 -18.87 -46.04 -28.13
C SER A 33 -19.37 -44.75 -27.44
N PRO A 34 -20.69 -44.59 -27.22
CA PRO A 34 -21.26 -43.45 -26.47
C PRO A 34 -20.66 -43.31 -25.06
N SER A 35 -20.37 -44.44 -24.41
CA SER A 35 -19.69 -44.46 -23.10
C SER A 35 -18.28 -43.87 -23.20
N TYR A 36 -17.52 -44.21 -24.25
CA TYR A 36 -16.18 -43.68 -24.48
C TYR A 36 -16.21 -42.17 -24.77
N LEU A 37 -17.18 -41.69 -25.57
CA LEU A 37 -17.38 -40.26 -25.79
C LEU A 37 -17.74 -39.52 -24.49
N ASN A 38 -18.57 -40.10 -23.63
CA ASN A 38 -18.89 -39.51 -22.32
C ASN A 38 -17.66 -39.40 -21.40
N LEU A 39 -16.79 -40.41 -21.38
CA LEU A 39 -15.52 -40.36 -20.64
C LEU A 39 -14.61 -39.24 -21.18
N ILE A 40 -14.59 -39.04 -22.49
CA ILE A 40 -13.83 -37.96 -23.13
C ILE A 40 -14.44 -36.60 -22.78
N GLU A 41 -15.76 -36.42 -22.92
CA GLU A 41 -16.44 -35.14 -22.62
C GLU A 41 -16.25 -34.69 -21.16
N ARG A 42 -15.99 -35.64 -20.26
CA ARG A 42 -15.69 -35.40 -18.83
C ARG A 42 -14.19 -35.35 -18.51
N ASN A 43 -13.31 -35.32 -19.51
CA ASN A 43 -11.85 -35.37 -19.35
C ASN A 43 -11.31 -36.60 -18.58
N GLN A 44 -12.08 -37.68 -18.47
CA GLN A 44 -11.63 -38.93 -17.82
C GLN A 44 -10.75 -39.79 -18.74
N ARG A 45 -10.79 -39.53 -20.06
CA ARG A 45 -9.90 -40.12 -21.05
C ARG A 45 -9.33 -39.03 -21.96
N PRO A 46 -8.02 -39.03 -22.24
CA PRO A 46 -7.43 -38.10 -23.18
C PRO A 46 -7.92 -38.40 -24.60
N LEU A 47 -7.97 -37.37 -25.41
CA LEU A 47 -8.30 -37.44 -26.82
C LEU A 47 -7.10 -38.06 -27.57
N THR A 48 -7.35 -39.17 -28.29
CA THR A 48 -6.32 -39.81 -29.11
C THR A 48 -6.12 -39.05 -30.41
N VAL A 49 -4.93 -39.15 -31.00
CA VAL A 49 -4.62 -38.53 -32.32
C VAL A 49 -5.61 -39.00 -33.40
N GLN A 50 -5.97 -40.29 -33.38
CA GLN A 50 -6.97 -40.84 -34.30
C GLN A 50 -8.35 -40.17 -34.14
N LEU A 51 -8.77 -39.86 -32.91
CA LEU A 51 -10.05 -39.23 -32.66
C LEU A 51 -10.04 -37.74 -32.99
N LEU A 52 -8.92 -37.05 -32.78
CA LEU A 52 -8.71 -35.67 -33.24
C LEU A 52 -8.87 -35.55 -34.77
N LEU A 53 -8.22 -36.44 -35.52
CA LEU A 53 -8.35 -36.48 -36.98
C LEU A 53 -9.77 -36.77 -37.45
N LYS A 54 -10.51 -37.62 -36.71
CA LYS A 54 -11.93 -37.87 -36.99
C LYS A 54 -12.82 -36.67 -36.70
N LEU A 55 -12.58 -35.96 -35.59
CA LEU A 55 -13.31 -34.72 -35.28
C LEU A 55 -13.07 -33.63 -36.35
N ALA A 56 -11.83 -33.49 -36.81
CA ALA A 56 -11.49 -32.56 -37.88
C ALA A 56 -12.11 -32.95 -39.23
N THR A 57 -12.10 -34.24 -39.59
CA THR A 57 -12.63 -34.68 -40.89
C THR A 57 -14.16 -34.71 -40.94
N VAL A 58 -14.82 -35.23 -39.90
CA VAL A 58 -16.28 -35.40 -39.87
C VAL A 58 -17.01 -34.08 -39.63
N TYR A 59 -16.47 -33.23 -38.76
CA TYR A 59 -17.16 -32.00 -38.32
C TYR A 59 -16.43 -30.71 -38.71
N LYS A 60 -15.34 -30.79 -39.50
CA LYS A 60 -14.53 -29.64 -39.93
C LYS A 60 -14.08 -28.75 -38.76
N VAL A 61 -13.82 -29.36 -37.60
CA VAL A 61 -13.38 -28.64 -36.40
C VAL A 61 -11.92 -28.26 -36.57
N ASP A 62 -11.61 -26.98 -36.36
CA ASP A 62 -10.25 -26.48 -36.31
C ASP A 62 -9.49 -27.12 -35.13
N LEU A 63 -8.35 -27.76 -35.43
CA LEU A 63 -7.51 -28.45 -34.45
C LEU A 63 -6.86 -27.46 -33.46
N ASP A 64 -6.61 -26.22 -33.88
CA ASP A 64 -6.06 -25.18 -33.01
C ASP A 64 -7.11 -24.68 -32.02
N ALA A 65 -8.39 -24.64 -32.40
CA ALA A 65 -9.50 -24.34 -31.50
C ALA A 65 -9.70 -25.41 -30.40
N LEU A 66 -9.33 -26.67 -30.68
CA LEU A 66 -9.32 -27.75 -29.69
C LEU A 66 -8.10 -27.68 -28.75
N GLN A 67 -7.04 -26.94 -29.12
CA GLN A 67 -5.81 -26.78 -28.34
C GLN A 67 -5.72 -25.47 -27.51
N GLY A 68 -6.44 -24.39 -27.86
CA GLY A 68 -6.21 -23.03 -27.31
C GLY A 68 -6.67 -22.66 -25.87
N GLU A 69 -5.85 -21.90 -25.14
CA GLU A 69 -6.14 -21.04 -23.96
C GLU A 69 -6.58 -21.63 -22.58
N GLY A 70 -6.18 -22.84 -22.21
CA GLY A 70 -6.33 -23.30 -20.81
C GLY A 70 -5.52 -22.46 -19.79
N GLY A 71 -4.41 -21.85 -20.24
CA GLY A 71 -3.50 -21.10 -19.36
C GLY A 71 -4.05 -19.74 -18.87
N GLY A 72 -4.93 -19.09 -19.64
CA GLY A 72 -5.45 -17.76 -19.29
C GLY A 72 -6.47 -17.79 -18.15
N LEU A 73 -7.34 -18.79 -18.13
CA LEU A 73 -8.42 -18.91 -17.13
C LEU A 73 -7.87 -19.28 -15.75
N ALA A 74 -6.91 -20.20 -15.68
CA ALA A 74 -6.23 -20.54 -14.43
C ALA A 74 -5.45 -19.34 -13.85
N SER A 75 -4.85 -18.51 -14.70
CA SER A 75 -4.18 -17.27 -14.25
C SER A 75 -5.16 -16.24 -13.69
N GLN A 76 -6.32 -16.09 -14.32
CA GLN A 76 -7.36 -15.17 -13.86
C GLN A 76 -8.01 -15.68 -12.56
N LEU A 77 -8.20 -17.00 -12.40
CA LEU A 77 -8.64 -17.58 -11.13
C LEU A 77 -7.62 -17.35 -10.01
N ARG A 78 -6.31 -17.50 -10.29
CA ARG A 78 -5.25 -17.16 -9.32
C ARG A 78 -5.35 -15.71 -8.85
N GLU A 79 -5.65 -14.78 -9.74
CA GLU A 79 -5.88 -13.37 -9.36
C GLU A 79 -7.09 -13.22 -8.44
N VAL A 80 -8.20 -13.91 -8.71
CA VAL A 80 -9.38 -13.92 -7.83
C VAL A 80 -9.01 -14.42 -6.43
N PHE A 81 -8.35 -15.58 -6.33
CA PHE A 81 -7.98 -16.18 -5.04
C PHE A 81 -6.81 -15.48 -4.33
N SER A 82 -6.15 -14.53 -4.98
CA SER A 82 -5.18 -13.64 -4.34
C SER A 82 -5.85 -12.48 -3.58
N ASP A 83 -7.17 -12.31 -3.74
CA ASP A 83 -7.92 -11.31 -2.99
C ASP A 83 -7.94 -11.64 -1.49
N PRO A 84 -7.71 -10.66 -0.61
CA PRO A 84 -7.74 -10.88 0.83
C PRO A 84 -9.05 -11.45 1.38
N LEU A 85 -10.17 -11.23 0.69
CA LEU A 85 -11.48 -11.81 1.03
C LEU A 85 -11.43 -13.35 1.06
N LEU A 86 -10.52 -13.97 0.31
CA LEU A 86 -10.43 -15.41 0.10
C LEU A 86 -9.23 -16.07 0.83
N VAL A 87 -8.59 -15.38 1.78
CA VAL A 87 -7.41 -15.91 2.51
C VAL A 87 -7.66 -17.26 3.20
N GLY A 88 -8.90 -17.56 3.58
CA GLY A 88 -9.27 -18.84 4.19
C GLY A 88 -9.51 -20.00 3.21
N GLU A 89 -9.60 -19.71 1.90
CA GLU A 89 -10.07 -20.65 0.86
C GLU A 89 -9.09 -20.67 -0.33
N ILE A 90 -7.78 -20.61 -0.07
CA ILE A 90 -6.74 -20.56 -1.12
C ILE A 90 -6.53 -21.97 -1.70
N PRO A 91 -6.92 -22.23 -2.96
CA PRO A 91 -6.73 -23.53 -3.60
C PRO A 91 -5.28 -23.73 -4.02
N GLY A 92 -4.84 -24.98 -4.12
CA GLY A 92 -3.52 -25.30 -4.67
C GLY A 92 -3.42 -24.98 -6.17
N ASP A 93 -2.22 -24.74 -6.69
CA ASP A 93 -2.01 -24.42 -8.12
C ASP A 93 -2.63 -25.46 -9.07
N GLN A 94 -2.50 -26.74 -8.70
CA GLN A 94 -3.04 -27.86 -9.45
C GLN A 94 -4.58 -27.87 -9.42
N GLU A 95 -5.18 -27.51 -8.29
CA GLU A 95 -6.64 -27.42 -8.12
C GLU A 95 -7.22 -26.27 -8.96
N ILE A 96 -6.52 -25.15 -9.05
CA ILE A 96 -6.94 -24.03 -9.91
C ILE A 96 -6.95 -24.42 -11.39
N ILE A 97 -5.92 -25.16 -11.84
CA ILE A 97 -5.86 -25.68 -13.21
C ILE A 97 -7.02 -26.65 -13.45
N GLU A 98 -7.27 -27.55 -12.51
CA GLU A 98 -8.37 -28.52 -12.60
C GLU A 98 -9.74 -27.84 -12.66
N VAL A 99 -9.98 -26.80 -11.86
CA VAL A 99 -11.22 -26.01 -11.92
C VAL A 99 -11.37 -25.30 -13.27
N ALA A 100 -10.30 -24.69 -13.78
CA ALA A 100 -10.31 -24.01 -15.07
C ALA A 100 -10.60 -24.98 -16.23
N GLU A 101 -10.07 -26.20 -16.18
CA GLU A 101 -10.22 -27.19 -17.26
C GLU A 101 -11.51 -28.02 -17.14
N ALA A 102 -11.89 -28.43 -15.93
CA ALA A 102 -13.05 -29.30 -15.70
C ALA A 102 -14.38 -28.53 -15.73
N ALA A 103 -14.39 -27.28 -15.27
CA ALA A 103 -15.61 -26.47 -15.13
C ALA A 103 -15.44 -25.02 -15.63
N PRO A 104 -15.08 -24.81 -16.92
CA PRO A 104 -14.74 -23.49 -17.44
C PRO A 104 -15.87 -22.46 -17.33
N ASN A 105 -17.13 -22.87 -17.50
CA ASN A 105 -18.27 -21.95 -17.36
C ASN A 105 -18.50 -21.51 -15.90
N ALA A 106 -18.21 -22.37 -14.92
CA ALA A 106 -18.30 -22.03 -13.51
C ALA A 106 -17.18 -21.07 -13.11
N ALA A 107 -15.96 -21.34 -13.58
CA ALA A 107 -14.82 -20.43 -13.42
C ALA A 107 -15.10 -19.04 -14.01
N LEU A 108 -15.63 -18.97 -15.24
CA LEU A 108 -16.03 -17.71 -15.87
C LEU A 108 -17.16 -16.99 -15.10
N GLY A 109 -18.13 -17.74 -14.58
CA GLY A 109 -19.20 -17.20 -13.74
C GLY A 109 -18.67 -16.59 -12.44
N MET A 110 -17.75 -17.28 -11.78
CA MET A 110 -17.08 -16.79 -10.57
C MET A 110 -16.29 -15.52 -10.85
N MET A 111 -15.54 -15.47 -11.94
CA MET A 111 -14.83 -14.25 -12.34
C MET A 111 -15.78 -13.09 -12.64
N LYS A 112 -16.93 -13.34 -13.28
CA LYS A 112 -17.93 -12.30 -13.55
C LYS A 112 -18.51 -11.75 -12.24
N LEU A 113 -18.81 -12.62 -11.27
CA LEU A 113 -19.26 -12.21 -9.94
C LEU A 113 -18.19 -11.42 -9.20
N TYR A 114 -16.94 -11.87 -9.24
CA TYR A 114 -15.83 -11.17 -8.60
C TYR A 114 -15.56 -9.79 -9.22
N ARG A 115 -15.61 -9.67 -10.56
CA ARG A 115 -15.53 -8.35 -11.22
C ARG A 115 -16.66 -7.43 -10.80
N ALA A 116 -17.90 -7.92 -10.78
CA ALA A 116 -19.05 -7.15 -10.32
C ALA A 116 -18.91 -6.73 -8.85
N TYR A 117 -18.41 -7.63 -7.99
CA TYR A 117 -18.08 -7.32 -6.60
C TYR A 117 -17.03 -6.21 -6.49
N ARG A 118 -15.93 -6.31 -7.24
CA ARG A 118 -14.88 -5.27 -7.24
C ARG A 118 -15.39 -3.93 -7.76
N GLU A 119 -16.18 -3.93 -8.84
CA GLU A 119 -16.80 -2.71 -9.37
C GLU A 119 -17.76 -2.09 -8.34
N GLN A 120 -18.56 -2.91 -7.65
CA GLN A 120 -19.46 -2.43 -6.62
C GLN A 120 -18.71 -1.91 -5.40
N ALA A 121 -17.64 -2.58 -4.97
CA ALA A 121 -16.77 -2.14 -3.89
C ALA A 121 -16.09 -0.81 -4.24
N ALA A 122 -15.62 -0.64 -5.48
CA ALA A 122 -15.04 0.62 -5.96
C ALA A 122 -16.08 1.76 -5.94
N ARG A 123 -17.29 1.53 -6.45
CA ARG A 123 -18.39 2.53 -6.40
C ARG A 123 -18.80 2.88 -4.97
N LEU A 124 -18.77 1.91 -4.07
CA LEU A 124 -19.09 2.10 -2.66
C LEU A 124 -18.01 2.89 -1.91
N SER A 125 -16.74 2.67 -2.28
CA SER A 125 -15.61 3.50 -1.82
C SER A 125 -15.77 4.94 -2.31
N ASP A 126 -16.05 5.13 -3.60
CA ASP A 126 -16.29 6.45 -4.20
C ASP A 126 -17.45 7.19 -3.51
N LEU A 127 -18.54 6.48 -3.20
CA LEU A 127 -19.68 7.04 -2.47
C LEU A 127 -19.35 7.36 -1.02
N SER A 128 -18.57 6.50 -0.33
CA SER A 128 -18.14 6.76 1.05
C SER A 128 -17.25 8.01 1.12
N ASP A 129 -16.36 8.22 0.16
CA ASP A 129 -15.54 9.43 0.06
C ASP A 129 -16.38 10.70 -0.17
N LEU A 130 -17.48 10.60 -0.93
CA LEU A 130 -18.45 11.69 -1.11
C LEU A 130 -19.19 12.00 0.20
N LEU A 131 -19.74 10.99 0.88
CA LEU A 131 -20.48 11.16 2.13
C LEU A 131 -19.59 11.66 3.27
N ALA A 132 -18.33 11.22 3.32
CA ALA A 132 -17.34 11.72 4.28
C ALA A 132 -17.08 13.23 4.15
N ARG A 133 -17.21 13.80 2.94
CA ARG A 133 -17.12 15.26 2.73
C ARG A 133 -18.34 16.02 3.21
N GLU A 134 -19.51 15.39 3.19
CA GLU A 134 -20.78 15.98 3.65
C GLU A 134 -21.00 15.82 5.16
N GLY A 135 -20.04 15.21 5.88
CA GLY A 135 -20.14 14.96 7.31
C GLY A 135 -21.09 13.80 7.66
N HIS A 136 -21.52 13.02 6.66
CA HIS A 136 -22.33 11.83 6.86
C HIS A 136 -21.42 10.61 7.03
N GLU A 137 -21.19 10.21 8.28
CA GLU A 137 -20.47 8.98 8.59
C GLU A 137 -21.34 7.75 8.31
N THR A 138 -21.02 7.02 7.24
CA THR A 138 -21.40 5.62 7.12
C THR A 138 -20.15 4.77 7.04
N SER A 139 -19.81 4.08 8.13
CA SER A 139 -18.81 3.02 8.14
C SER A 139 -19.38 1.82 7.38
N ILE A 140 -19.31 1.83 6.04
CA ILE A 140 -19.76 0.69 5.28
C ILE A 140 -18.67 -0.39 5.39
N ALA A 141 -19.03 -1.48 6.06
CA ALA A 141 -18.19 -2.63 6.33
C ALA A 141 -17.95 -3.43 5.04
N GLY A 142 -17.03 -2.95 4.19
CA GLY A 142 -16.29 -3.84 3.30
C GLY A 142 -15.43 -4.80 4.13
N ALA A 143 -14.94 -5.89 3.53
CA ALA A 143 -13.92 -6.73 4.14
C ALA A 143 -12.63 -5.91 4.31
N ARG A 144 -12.54 -5.16 5.41
CA ARG A 144 -11.40 -4.31 5.72
C ARG A 144 -10.21 -5.19 6.05
N LEU A 145 -9.13 -4.99 5.31
CA LEU A 145 -7.86 -5.60 5.66
C LEU A 145 -7.40 -5.12 7.05
N PRO A 146 -6.79 -5.99 7.87
CA PRO A 146 -6.25 -5.57 9.17
C PRO A 146 -5.27 -4.39 9.07
N ILE A 147 -4.48 -4.29 8.00
CA ILE A 147 -3.57 -3.16 7.76
C ILE A 147 -4.33 -1.85 7.49
N ASP A 148 -5.44 -1.92 6.76
CA ASP A 148 -6.23 -0.73 6.42
C ASP A 148 -7.00 -0.24 7.64
N GLU A 149 -7.52 -1.15 8.47
CA GLU A 149 -8.09 -0.80 9.77
C GLU A 149 -7.09 -0.02 10.63
N VAL A 150 -5.85 -0.51 10.77
CA VAL A 150 -4.82 0.18 11.57
C VAL A 150 -4.49 1.55 10.98
N ARG A 151 -4.34 1.65 9.65
CA ARG A 151 -4.07 2.92 8.96
C ARG A 151 -5.18 3.94 9.18
N GLU A 152 -6.43 3.57 8.92
CA GLU A 152 -7.60 4.44 9.14
C GLU A 152 -7.70 4.89 10.60
N THR A 153 -7.43 3.96 11.52
CA THR A 153 -7.51 4.20 12.95
C THR A 153 -6.43 5.22 13.39
N LEU A 154 -5.20 5.10 12.87
CA LEU A 154 -4.10 6.02 13.18
C LEU A 154 -4.17 7.35 12.42
N GLU A 155 -4.61 7.36 11.17
CA GLU A 155 -4.61 8.57 10.34
C GLU A 155 -5.64 9.61 10.79
N ARG A 156 -6.76 9.18 11.41
CA ARG A 156 -7.86 10.07 11.83
C ARG A 156 -7.62 10.80 13.15
N ARG A 157 -6.60 10.42 13.90
CA ARG A 157 -6.32 10.96 15.23
C ARG A 157 -5.05 11.82 15.24
N PRO A 158 -4.90 12.71 16.24
CA PRO A 158 -3.62 13.34 16.53
C PRO A 158 -2.50 12.29 16.64
N ASN A 159 -1.43 12.47 15.87
CA ASN A 159 -0.29 11.56 15.86
C ASN A 159 0.62 11.75 17.08
N SER A 160 0.07 11.60 18.29
CA SER A 160 0.82 11.72 19.54
C SER A 160 0.29 10.74 20.59
N PHE A 161 1.21 10.07 21.28
CA PHE A 161 0.93 9.09 22.34
C PHE A 161 1.63 9.49 23.62
N SER A 162 0.93 10.20 24.51
CA SER A 162 1.55 10.85 25.67
C SER A 162 2.23 9.87 26.62
N ARG A 163 1.66 8.68 26.83
CA ARG A 163 2.29 7.67 27.71
C ARG A 163 3.63 7.22 27.17
N ILE A 164 3.73 7.08 25.84
CA ILE A 164 4.97 6.70 25.18
C ILE A 164 5.97 7.85 25.19
N GLU A 165 5.53 9.10 24.97
CA GLU A 165 6.41 10.28 25.07
C GLU A 165 7.07 10.39 26.44
N ASP A 166 6.27 10.35 27.50
CA ASP A 166 6.76 10.56 28.86
C ASP A 166 7.69 9.42 29.29
N ALA A 167 7.36 8.17 28.91
CA ALA A 167 8.22 7.02 29.16
C ALA A 167 9.51 7.02 28.33
N ALA A 168 9.46 7.53 27.09
CA ALA A 168 10.63 7.68 26.25
C ALA A 168 11.60 8.73 26.82
N GLU A 169 11.10 9.89 27.26
CA GLU A 169 11.91 10.92 27.91
C GLU A 169 12.55 10.37 29.20
N ALA A 170 11.78 9.73 30.07
CA ALA A 170 12.31 9.12 31.31
C ALA A 170 13.32 7.99 31.04
N PHE A 171 13.18 7.23 29.95
CA PHE A 171 14.15 6.21 29.58
C PHE A 171 15.43 6.82 28.99
N ALA A 172 15.31 7.85 28.16
CA ALA A 172 16.45 8.56 27.60
C ALA A 172 17.34 9.19 28.68
N GLU A 173 16.74 9.75 29.74
CA GLU A 173 17.48 10.28 30.90
C GLU A 173 18.31 9.21 31.62
N ARG A 174 17.79 7.97 31.72
CA ARG A 174 18.50 6.84 32.35
C ARG A 174 19.62 6.27 31.51
N LEU A 175 19.51 6.33 30.17
CA LEU A 175 20.49 5.76 29.25
C LEU A 175 21.87 6.45 29.29
N ALA A 176 21.96 7.66 29.85
CA ALA A 176 23.18 8.48 29.92
C ALA A 176 23.92 8.58 28.55
N GLY A 177 23.15 8.55 27.46
CA GLY A 177 23.68 8.28 26.11
C GLY A 177 24.44 9.44 25.45
N GLY A 178 24.36 10.65 26.00
CA GLY A 178 24.96 11.84 25.40
C GLY A 178 24.65 11.93 23.90
N ASP A 179 25.69 12.05 23.09
CA ASP A 179 25.59 12.15 21.64
C ASP A 179 25.64 10.78 20.89
N ASP A 180 25.92 9.66 21.58
CA ASP A 180 25.99 8.30 20.98
C ASP A 180 24.84 7.41 21.44
N LEU A 181 23.62 7.75 21.00
CA LEU A 181 22.43 6.95 21.28
C LEU A 181 22.57 5.47 20.82
N PRO A 182 23.07 5.14 19.61
CA PRO A 182 23.24 3.75 19.19
C PRO A 182 24.16 2.95 20.12
N GLY A 183 25.27 3.54 20.59
CA GLY A 183 26.17 2.94 21.56
C GLY A 183 25.49 2.71 22.90
N ALA A 184 24.80 3.72 23.42
CA ALA A 184 24.06 3.64 24.68
C ALA A 184 23.00 2.54 24.68
N LEU A 185 22.19 2.46 23.61
CA LEU A 185 21.16 1.43 23.46
C LEU A 185 21.76 0.02 23.36
N LYS A 186 22.86 -0.17 22.62
CA LYS A 186 23.59 -1.45 22.57
C LYS A 186 24.16 -1.83 23.94
N GLY A 187 24.72 -0.86 24.65
CA GLY A 187 25.25 -1.04 26.00
C GLY A 187 24.17 -1.49 26.97
N TRP A 188 23.03 -0.79 26.98
CA TRP A 188 21.87 -1.11 27.81
C TRP A 188 21.28 -2.48 27.49
N LEU A 189 21.03 -2.78 26.20
CA LEU A 189 20.53 -4.08 25.77
C LEU A 189 21.45 -5.24 26.19
N LYS A 190 22.76 -5.04 26.13
CA LYS A 190 23.75 -6.03 26.54
C LYS A 190 23.79 -6.18 28.06
N ALA A 191 23.77 -5.08 28.81
CA ALA A 191 23.90 -5.08 30.27
C ALA A 191 22.65 -5.62 30.97
N GLU A 192 21.46 -5.15 30.59
CA GLU A 192 20.20 -5.48 31.25
C GLU A 192 19.56 -6.76 30.70
N HIS A 193 19.75 -7.05 29.41
CA HIS A 193 19.05 -8.15 28.73
C HIS A 193 19.99 -9.19 28.10
N GLY A 194 21.31 -9.02 28.15
CA GLY A 194 22.26 -9.92 27.50
C GLY A 194 22.18 -9.91 25.97
N ILE A 195 21.48 -8.93 25.36
CA ILE A 195 21.24 -8.89 23.92
C ILE A 195 22.43 -8.25 23.21
N VAL A 196 23.02 -8.99 22.27
CA VAL A 196 24.12 -8.48 21.42
C VAL A 196 23.60 -8.14 20.03
N VAL A 197 23.84 -6.90 19.60
CA VAL A 197 23.39 -6.41 18.30
C VAL A 197 24.49 -6.60 17.25
N ARG A 198 24.14 -7.17 16.10
CA ARG A 198 25.07 -7.39 14.98
C ARG A 198 24.43 -6.97 13.66
N THR A 199 25.21 -6.31 12.82
CA THR A 199 24.84 -6.09 11.42
C THR A 199 25.34 -7.28 10.61
N LEU A 200 24.46 -7.89 9.80
CA LEU A 200 24.82 -9.03 8.96
C LEU A 200 24.77 -8.66 7.47
N PRO A 201 25.63 -9.33 6.66
CA PRO A 201 25.65 -9.13 5.23
C PRO A 201 24.36 -9.48 4.50
N ASP A 202 24.17 -8.91 3.31
CA ASP A 202 23.01 -9.12 2.44
C ASP A 202 22.78 -10.61 2.14
N HIS A 203 23.83 -11.36 1.80
CA HIS A 203 23.74 -12.80 1.49
C HIS A 203 23.33 -13.67 2.70
N VAL A 204 23.49 -13.16 3.93
CA VAL A 204 23.08 -13.86 5.16
C VAL A 204 21.65 -13.48 5.56
N MET A 205 21.24 -12.25 5.27
CA MET A 205 19.89 -11.72 5.54
C MET A 205 19.28 -11.07 4.27
N PRO A 206 18.98 -11.85 3.22
CA PRO A 206 18.52 -11.29 1.95
C PRO A 206 17.12 -10.67 2.05
N ASP A 207 16.23 -11.32 2.81
CA ASP A 207 14.80 -10.98 2.85
C ASP A 207 14.37 -10.31 4.17
N LEU A 208 15.29 -10.19 5.13
CA LEU A 208 14.95 -9.77 6.50
C LEU A 208 15.56 -8.41 6.83
N ARG A 209 14.71 -7.48 7.26
CA ARG A 209 15.16 -6.20 7.84
C ARG A 209 15.90 -6.40 9.16
N ARG A 210 15.32 -7.23 10.03
CA ARG A 210 15.79 -7.54 11.38
C ARG A 210 15.42 -8.97 11.74
N ARG A 211 16.22 -9.61 12.59
CA ARG A 211 15.91 -10.91 13.18
C ARG A 211 16.41 -10.94 14.61
N TYR A 212 15.51 -11.17 15.56
CA TYR A 212 15.89 -11.40 16.94
C TYR A 212 15.93 -12.91 17.23
N ASP A 213 17.10 -13.44 17.53
CA ASP A 213 17.30 -14.82 17.94
C ASP A 213 17.34 -14.92 19.47
N ARG A 214 16.27 -15.51 20.03
CA ARG A 214 16.11 -15.70 21.48
C ARG A 214 17.04 -16.77 22.05
N HIS A 215 17.56 -17.69 21.24
CA HIS A 215 18.46 -18.73 21.74
C HIS A 215 19.87 -18.18 21.97
N SER A 216 20.39 -17.42 21.00
CA SER A 216 21.71 -16.78 21.11
C SER A 216 21.69 -15.38 21.73
N MET A 217 20.51 -14.86 22.07
CA MET A 217 20.28 -13.48 22.54
C MET A 217 20.93 -12.46 21.62
N ARG A 218 20.68 -12.58 20.31
CA ARG A 218 21.28 -11.70 19.29
C ARG A 218 20.20 -11.02 18.46
N LEU A 219 20.31 -9.70 18.36
CA LEU A 219 19.54 -8.91 17.41
C LEU A 219 20.39 -8.69 16.15
N PHE A 220 19.99 -9.33 15.06
CA PHE A 220 20.60 -9.16 13.76
C PHE A 220 19.87 -8.10 12.95
N LEU A 221 20.61 -7.16 12.38
CA LEU A 221 20.11 -6.09 11.51
C LEU A 221 20.73 -6.25 10.13
N SER A 222 19.95 -6.05 9.08
CA SER A 222 20.46 -6.11 7.70
C SER A 222 21.40 -4.94 7.40
N GLU A 223 22.51 -5.20 6.72
CA GLU A 223 23.39 -4.14 6.21
C GLU A 223 22.74 -3.32 5.09
N ARG A 224 21.68 -3.83 4.47
CA ARG A 224 20.89 -3.12 3.44
C ARG A 224 20.17 -1.90 4.00
N LEU A 225 20.02 -1.80 5.32
CA LEU A 225 19.45 -0.63 5.97
C LEU A 225 20.46 0.51 6.06
N SER A 226 19.97 1.74 5.91
CA SER A 226 20.74 2.94 6.24
C SER A 226 21.19 2.91 7.71
N PRO A 227 22.27 3.62 8.08
CA PRO A 227 22.65 3.76 9.50
C PRO A 227 21.47 4.24 10.38
N PHE A 228 20.71 5.21 9.89
CA PHE A 228 19.53 5.76 10.57
C PHE A 228 18.43 4.71 10.79
N ASP A 229 18.18 3.86 9.80
CA ASP A 229 17.19 2.77 9.92
C ASP A 229 17.66 1.68 10.87
N ARG A 230 18.96 1.34 10.87
CA ARG A 230 19.52 0.39 11.86
C ARG A 230 19.37 0.93 13.28
N THR A 231 19.62 2.22 13.49
CA THR A 231 19.39 2.88 14.78
C THR A 231 17.91 2.84 15.17
N ARG A 232 16.98 3.08 14.23
CA ARG A 232 15.54 2.95 14.48
C ARG A 232 15.13 1.53 14.85
N GLU A 233 15.67 0.49 14.20
CA GLU A 233 15.40 -0.90 14.57
C GLU A 233 15.91 -1.26 15.96
N LEU A 234 17.10 -0.76 16.29
CA LEU A 234 17.72 -0.90 17.61
C LEU A 234 16.87 -0.22 18.69
N ALA A 235 16.50 1.04 18.48
CA ALA A 235 15.67 1.82 19.38
C ALA A 235 14.28 1.21 19.54
N MET A 236 13.71 0.64 18.46
CA MET A 236 12.44 -0.06 18.51
C MET A 236 12.50 -1.33 19.39
N GLU A 237 13.60 -2.09 19.34
CA GLU A 237 13.78 -3.23 20.24
C GLU A 237 13.92 -2.78 21.70
N ALA A 238 14.73 -1.75 21.95
CA ALA A 238 14.88 -1.20 23.29
C ALA A 238 13.55 -0.66 23.84
N ALA A 239 12.77 0.03 23.00
CA ALA A 239 11.45 0.54 23.37
C ALA A 239 10.46 -0.57 23.71
N LEU A 240 10.44 -1.67 22.94
CA LEU A 240 9.57 -2.82 23.23
C LEU A 240 9.88 -3.49 24.58
N LEU A 241 11.13 -3.41 25.04
CA LEU A 241 11.57 -3.97 26.32
C LEU A 241 11.36 -2.97 27.47
N ALA A 242 11.72 -1.70 27.27
CA ALA A 242 11.72 -0.68 28.32
C ALA A 242 10.36 0.01 28.51
N LEU A 243 9.56 0.18 27.46
CA LEU A 243 8.29 0.91 27.43
C LEU A 243 7.10 -0.03 27.15
N GLY A 244 7.27 -1.33 27.41
CA GLY A 244 6.27 -2.36 27.11
C GLY A 244 4.88 -2.06 27.70
N PRO A 245 4.76 -1.70 28.99
CA PRO A 245 3.47 -1.37 29.61
C PRO A 245 2.77 -0.17 28.94
N GLU A 246 3.51 0.89 28.61
CA GLU A 246 2.97 2.11 28.03
C GLU A 246 2.53 1.89 26.58
N ILE A 247 3.34 1.17 25.79
CA ILE A 247 2.97 0.75 24.42
C ILE A 247 1.70 -0.11 24.46
N MET A 248 1.59 -1.03 25.42
CA MET A 248 0.40 -1.87 25.56
C MET A 248 -0.83 -1.06 25.98
N ALA A 249 -0.67 -0.09 26.88
CA ALA A 249 -1.77 0.79 27.31
C ALA A 249 -2.29 1.66 26.15
N GLU A 250 -1.41 2.21 25.32
CA GLU A 250 -1.82 2.95 24.11
C GLU A 250 -2.47 2.02 23.08
N LEU A 251 -1.96 0.79 22.94
CA LEU A 251 -2.55 -0.22 22.06
C LEU A 251 -3.95 -0.64 22.51
N ASP A 252 -4.18 -0.76 23.81
CA ASP A 252 -5.49 -1.08 24.41
C ASP A 252 -6.52 0.04 24.21
N ALA A 253 -6.07 1.28 24.09
CA ALA A 253 -6.94 2.39 23.73
C ALA A 253 -7.38 2.36 22.24
N LEU A 254 -6.73 1.54 21.40
CA LEU A 254 -7.12 1.37 20.00
C LEU A 254 -8.20 0.29 19.87
N VAL A 255 -9.40 0.70 19.46
CA VAL A 255 -10.48 -0.25 19.13
C VAL A 255 -10.15 -0.93 17.79
N LEU A 256 -9.54 -2.12 17.86
CA LEU A 256 -9.13 -2.91 16.69
C LEU A 256 -9.84 -4.27 16.70
N SER A 257 -10.32 -4.69 15.53
CA SER A 257 -11.21 -5.83 15.36
C SER A 257 -10.52 -7.20 15.37
N THR A 258 -9.25 -7.26 14.97
CA THR A 258 -8.51 -8.53 14.83
C THR A 258 -7.20 -8.55 15.61
N GLY A 259 -6.76 -9.76 16.01
CA GLY A 259 -5.43 -9.95 16.60
C GLY A 259 -4.28 -9.61 15.65
N GLU A 260 -4.50 -9.67 14.34
CA GLU A 260 -3.54 -9.23 13.33
C GLU A 260 -3.40 -7.70 13.30
N ALA A 261 -4.52 -6.96 13.23
CA ALA A 261 -4.52 -5.50 13.32
C ALA A 261 -3.81 -5.03 14.60
N ARG A 262 -4.08 -5.70 15.72
CA ARG A 262 -3.40 -5.41 16.99
C ARG A 262 -1.89 -5.64 16.96
N ARG A 263 -1.40 -6.68 16.26
CA ARG A 263 0.04 -6.88 16.06
C ARG A 263 0.64 -5.77 15.18
N ILE A 264 -0.02 -5.41 14.07
CA ILE A 264 0.43 -4.34 13.17
C ILE A 264 0.51 -3.00 13.92
N ALA A 265 -0.54 -2.63 14.66
CA ALA A 265 -0.56 -1.41 15.46
C ALA A 265 0.55 -1.40 16.53
N ARG A 266 0.85 -2.53 17.16
CA ARG A 266 2.01 -2.64 18.08
C ARG A 266 3.34 -2.33 17.39
N PHE A 267 3.53 -2.76 16.13
CA PHE A 267 4.72 -2.41 15.36
C PHE A 267 4.80 -0.91 15.06
N GLU A 268 3.67 -0.26 14.77
CA GLU A 268 3.61 1.19 14.54
C GLU A 268 3.87 1.99 15.83
N LEU A 269 3.27 1.61 16.95
CA LEU A 269 3.51 2.24 18.26
C LEU A 269 4.97 2.06 18.73
N ALA A 270 5.57 0.89 18.47
CA ALA A 270 6.98 0.68 18.77
C ALA A 270 7.90 1.52 17.87
N ARG A 271 7.53 1.76 16.60
CA ARG A 271 8.23 2.70 15.72
C ARG A 271 8.11 4.13 16.22
N TYR A 272 6.92 4.53 16.66
CA TYR A 272 6.68 5.82 17.30
C TYR A 272 7.57 5.99 18.54
N ALA A 273 7.60 4.99 19.42
CA ALA A 273 8.44 4.98 20.61
C ALA A 273 9.94 5.11 20.27
N ALA A 274 10.39 4.41 19.22
CA ALA A 274 11.76 4.54 18.72
C ALA A 274 12.08 5.98 18.29
N HIS A 275 11.17 6.64 17.56
CA HIS A 275 11.34 8.04 17.17
C HIS A 275 11.34 8.99 18.38
N ALA A 276 10.49 8.75 19.39
CA ALA A 276 10.48 9.53 20.61
C ALA A 276 11.80 9.42 21.40
N LEU A 277 12.42 8.23 21.41
CA LEU A 277 13.75 8.02 21.99
C LEU A 277 14.87 8.69 21.18
N MET A 278 14.82 8.59 19.85
CA MET A 278 15.82 9.18 18.95
C MET A 278 15.73 10.71 18.91
N MET A 279 14.53 11.25 19.09
CA MET A 279 14.23 12.68 19.02
C MET A 279 13.34 13.08 20.21
N PRO A 280 13.91 13.23 21.42
CA PRO A 280 13.15 13.61 22.61
C PRO A 280 12.36 14.90 22.40
N TYR A 281 11.13 14.97 22.93
CA TYR A 281 10.14 15.96 22.53
C TYR A 281 10.63 17.39 22.70
N ALA A 282 11.06 17.77 23.91
CA ALA A 282 11.48 19.14 24.21
C ALA A 282 12.75 19.57 23.44
N PRO A 283 13.85 18.78 23.41
CA PRO A 283 15.01 19.09 22.59
C PRO A 283 14.70 19.22 21.10
N PHE A 284 13.86 18.33 20.56
CA PHE A 284 13.48 18.34 19.15
C PHE A 284 12.63 19.55 18.78
N LEU A 285 11.61 19.87 19.59
CA LEU A 285 10.78 21.07 19.39
C LEU A 285 11.62 22.35 19.44
N ALA A 286 12.49 22.48 20.43
CA ALA A 286 13.36 23.66 20.57
C ALA A 286 14.37 23.78 19.41
N ALA A 287 14.86 22.66 18.87
CA ALA A 287 15.67 22.66 17.66
C ALA A 287 14.84 23.06 16.43
N ALA A 288 13.63 22.52 16.28
CA ALA A 288 12.74 22.81 15.17
C ALA A 288 12.37 24.30 15.11
N GLN A 289 11.99 24.90 16.24
CA GLN A 289 11.68 26.33 16.30
C GLN A 289 12.90 27.20 15.97
N ARG A 290 14.08 26.90 16.53
CA ARG A 290 15.31 27.65 16.24
C ARG A 290 15.74 27.56 14.78
N ALA A 291 15.58 26.40 14.16
CA ALA A 291 15.90 26.18 12.75
C ALA A 291 14.78 26.60 11.80
N ARG A 292 13.69 27.22 12.30
CA ARG A 292 12.47 27.50 11.52
C ARG A 292 12.01 26.28 10.72
N TYR A 293 11.96 25.14 11.38
CA TYR A 293 11.48 23.87 10.83
C TYR A 293 12.24 23.37 9.59
N ASP A 294 13.48 23.79 9.39
CA ASP A 294 14.34 23.22 8.34
C ASP A 294 14.63 21.74 8.61
N ILE A 295 14.04 20.87 7.78
CA ILE A 295 14.11 19.42 7.96
C ILE A 295 15.54 18.90 7.72
N ASP A 296 16.29 19.52 6.82
CA ASP A 296 17.67 19.12 6.53
C ASP A 296 18.61 19.47 7.70
N VAL A 297 18.40 20.63 8.33
CA VAL A 297 19.13 20.99 9.55
C VAL A 297 18.75 20.06 10.71
N LEU A 298 17.45 19.74 10.86
CA LEU A 298 16.99 18.86 11.92
C LEU A 298 17.54 17.44 11.79
N ARG A 299 17.51 16.87 10.57
CA ARG A 299 18.01 15.51 10.38
C ARG A 299 19.50 15.38 10.68
N GLY A 300 20.29 16.40 10.34
CA GLY A 300 21.71 16.44 10.68
C GLY A 300 21.97 16.60 12.18
N ARG A 301 21.10 17.34 12.89
CA ARG A 301 21.26 17.58 14.33
C ARG A 301 20.96 16.36 15.21
N PHE A 302 20.01 15.53 14.78
CA PHE A 302 19.58 14.34 15.54
C PHE A 302 20.14 13.03 14.97
N ASP A 303 21.00 13.09 13.95
CA ASP A 303 21.55 11.92 13.24
C ASP A 303 20.44 10.95 12.79
N VAL A 304 19.44 11.50 12.10
CA VAL A 304 18.25 10.78 11.61
C VAL A 304 18.06 10.96 10.11
N SER A 305 17.18 10.16 9.50
CA SER A 305 16.81 10.35 8.09
C SER A 305 15.83 11.53 7.92
N PHE A 306 15.68 12.01 6.68
CA PHE A 306 14.66 13.02 6.35
C PHE A 306 13.25 12.55 6.73
N GLU A 307 12.94 11.28 6.46
CA GLU A 307 11.66 10.65 6.80
C GLU A 307 11.40 10.65 8.30
N GLN A 308 12.41 10.32 9.10
CA GLN A 308 12.29 10.26 10.56
C GLN A 308 12.07 11.66 11.15
N ALA A 309 12.85 12.66 10.72
CA ALA A 309 12.68 14.05 11.15
C ALA A 309 11.32 14.62 10.76
N ALA A 310 10.90 14.42 9.50
CA ALA A 310 9.58 14.87 9.01
C ALA A 310 8.44 14.16 9.76
N THR A 311 8.55 12.86 10.01
CA THR A 311 7.56 12.12 10.80
C THR A 311 7.47 12.68 12.21
N ARG A 312 8.60 12.98 12.86
CA ARG A 312 8.63 13.54 14.22
C ARG A 312 7.97 14.92 14.29
N LEU A 313 8.09 15.75 13.26
CA LEU A 313 7.38 17.04 13.20
C LEU A 313 5.85 16.88 13.29
N THR A 314 5.29 15.78 12.78
CA THR A 314 3.85 15.51 12.86
C THR A 314 3.37 15.08 14.25
N THR A 315 4.28 14.85 15.21
CA THR A 315 3.93 14.40 16.56
C THR A 315 3.99 15.51 17.62
N LEU A 316 4.37 16.73 17.24
CA LEU A 316 4.58 17.85 18.16
C LEU A 316 3.28 18.54 18.56
N CYS A 317 2.35 17.81 19.19
CA CYS A 317 1.04 18.31 19.61
C CYS A 317 0.75 18.21 21.12
N ARG A 318 1.78 18.10 21.96
CA ARG A 318 1.66 18.23 23.43
C ARG A 318 1.07 19.61 23.77
N ALA A 319 -0.05 19.65 24.49
CA ALA A 319 -0.83 20.87 24.72
C ALA A 319 -0.03 22.03 25.35
N SER A 320 0.94 21.73 26.22
CA SER A 320 1.82 22.72 26.85
C SER A 320 2.94 23.24 25.94
N ALA A 321 3.23 22.55 24.84
CA ALA A 321 4.37 22.82 23.97
C ALA A 321 4.09 22.34 22.53
N ALA A 322 3.08 22.93 21.89
CA ALA A 322 2.68 22.56 20.53
C ALA A 322 3.60 23.22 19.48
N GLY A 323 3.97 22.44 18.46
CA GLY A 323 4.59 22.94 17.23
C GLY A 323 3.56 23.33 16.17
N ILE A 324 4.04 23.63 14.95
CA ILE A 324 3.17 23.76 13.78
C ILE A 324 2.45 22.41 13.55
N PRO A 325 1.13 22.41 13.29
CA PRO A 325 0.38 21.18 13.05
C PRO A 325 0.67 20.62 11.65
N PHE A 326 1.81 19.94 11.51
CA PHE A 326 2.17 19.27 10.26
C PHE A 326 1.35 17.99 10.04
N PHE A 327 1.06 17.71 8.77
CA PHE A 327 0.57 16.43 8.28
C PHE A 327 1.54 15.85 7.26
N LEU A 328 1.44 14.54 7.04
CA LEU A 328 2.35 13.76 6.21
C LEU A 328 1.59 12.75 5.34
N LEU A 329 2.05 12.59 4.11
CA LEU A 329 1.66 11.56 3.17
C LEU A 329 2.90 10.88 2.60
N GLU A 330 2.93 9.56 2.59
CA GLU A 330 3.95 8.78 1.89
C GLU A 330 3.31 7.96 0.77
N LEU A 331 3.85 8.09 -0.44
CA LEU A 331 3.40 7.36 -1.64
C LEU A 331 4.58 6.63 -2.30
N ASP A 332 4.29 5.62 -3.11
CA ASP A 332 5.26 5.13 -4.09
C ASP A 332 5.11 5.80 -5.47
N HIS A 333 6.03 5.49 -6.39
CA HIS A 333 6.01 6.01 -7.76
C HIS A 333 4.76 5.62 -8.57
N ALA A 334 4.00 4.61 -8.14
CA ALA A 334 2.75 4.21 -8.75
C ALA A 334 1.53 4.93 -8.14
N GLY A 335 1.74 5.79 -7.13
CA GLY A 335 0.69 6.53 -6.44
C GLY A 335 0.02 5.76 -5.31
N ASN A 336 0.52 4.58 -4.92
CA ASN A 336 -0.07 3.83 -3.81
C ASN A 336 0.27 4.51 -2.48
N ALA A 337 -0.76 4.84 -1.69
CA ALA A 337 -0.56 5.41 -0.36
C ALA A 337 -0.06 4.38 0.64
N ILE A 338 1.06 4.71 1.29
CA ILE A 338 1.74 3.84 2.25
C ILE A 338 1.40 4.25 3.67
N ARG A 339 1.44 5.56 3.93
CA ARG A 339 1.23 6.14 5.26
C ARG A 339 0.64 7.54 5.17
N ARG A 340 -0.26 7.83 6.09
CA ARG A 340 -0.82 9.16 6.36
C ARG A 340 -0.77 9.41 7.86
N ALA A 341 -0.41 10.62 8.25
CA ALA A 341 -0.37 11.03 9.65
C ALA A 341 -0.51 12.55 9.76
N GLY A 342 -0.83 13.05 10.95
CA GLY A 342 -0.75 14.48 11.23
C GLY A 342 -0.95 14.82 12.69
N ALA A 343 -0.48 16.00 13.08
CA ALA A 343 -0.56 16.51 14.45
C ALA A 343 -2.01 16.58 14.96
N GLN A 344 -2.97 16.75 14.06
CA GLN A 344 -4.42 16.77 14.34
C GLN A 344 -5.16 15.62 13.62
N GLY A 345 -4.42 14.62 13.13
CA GLY A 345 -4.89 13.70 12.08
C GLY A 345 -4.56 14.21 10.69
N PHE A 346 -4.56 13.30 9.71
CA PHE A 346 -4.37 13.64 8.31
C PHE A 346 -5.63 14.37 7.78
N PRO A 347 -5.49 15.54 7.12
CA PRO A 347 -6.63 16.32 6.64
C PRO A 347 -7.27 15.70 5.38
N GLN A 348 -7.83 14.50 5.47
CA GLN A 348 -8.36 13.74 4.33
C GLN A 348 -9.43 14.53 3.54
N ALA A 349 -10.37 15.17 4.24
CA ALA A 349 -11.46 15.92 3.60
C ALA A 349 -10.99 17.22 2.92
N ARG A 350 -10.09 17.96 3.57
CA ARG A 350 -9.57 19.27 3.13
C ARG A 350 -8.44 19.14 2.11
N PHE A 351 -7.57 18.14 2.27
CA PHE A 351 -6.36 17.94 1.45
C PHE A 351 -6.44 16.71 0.53
N GLY A 352 -6.87 15.56 1.05
CA GLY A 352 -6.93 14.29 0.29
C GLY A 352 -5.55 13.73 -0.08
N GLY A 353 -4.84 14.37 -1.01
CA GLY A 353 -3.46 14.00 -1.36
C GLY A 353 -3.31 13.09 -2.59
N LEU A 354 -4.38 12.89 -3.38
CA LEU A 354 -4.35 12.05 -4.59
C LEU A 354 -4.23 12.85 -5.90
N CYS A 355 -4.01 14.16 -5.82
CA CYS A 355 -3.92 15.00 -7.02
C CYS A 355 -2.54 14.85 -7.68
N PRO A 356 -2.48 14.49 -8.98
CA PRO A 356 -1.21 14.32 -9.69
C PRO A 356 -0.40 15.61 -9.84
N LYS A 357 -0.99 16.78 -9.54
CA LYS A 357 -0.30 18.08 -9.53
C LYS A 357 0.53 18.32 -8.26
N LEU A 358 0.36 17.50 -7.22
CA LEU A 358 1.13 17.66 -5.98
C LEU A 358 2.60 17.30 -6.22
N GLY A 359 3.51 18.07 -5.61
CA GLY A 359 4.95 17.90 -5.75
C GLY A 359 5.47 16.50 -5.41
N ILE A 360 4.72 15.71 -4.62
CA ILE A 360 5.07 14.32 -4.28
C ILE A 360 5.24 13.42 -5.51
N HIS A 361 4.48 13.67 -6.58
CA HIS A 361 4.61 12.93 -7.83
C HIS A 361 5.81 13.42 -8.64
N THR A 362 6.05 14.73 -8.67
CA THR A 362 7.22 15.34 -9.33
C THR A 362 8.53 14.97 -8.65
N ALA A 363 8.53 14.71 -7.34
CA ALA A 363 9.72 14.35 -6.57
C ALA A 363 10.45 13.14 -7.17
N PHE A 364 9.75 12.17 -7.75
CA PHE A 364 10.38 11.01 -8.39
C PHE A 364 11.23 11.37 -9.62
N ALA A 365 10.95 12.49 -10.29
CA ALA A 365 11.76 13.01 -11.39
C ALA A 365 12.99 13.79 -10.91
N GLN A 366 13.02 14.20 -9.64
CA GLN A 366 14.12 14.94 -9.01
C GLN A 366 14.53 14.28 -7.68
N PRO A 367 15.10 13.06 -7.71
CA PRO A 367 15.37 12.31 -6.48
C PRO A 367 16.28 13.06 -5.51
N GLY A 368 15.89 13.07 -4.24
CA GLY A 368 16.64 13.68 -3.14
C GLY A 368 16.49 15.19 -3.00
N GLN A 369 15.89 15.88 -3.99
CA GLN A 369 15.61 17.30 -3.95
C GLN A 369 14.32 17.58 -3.17
N VAL A 370 14.33 18.63 -2.33
CA VAL A 370 13.14 19.13 -1.65
C VAL A 370 12.39 20.08 -2.57
N LEU A 371 11.17 19.71 -2.92
CA LEU A 371 10.23 20.55 -3.66
C LEU A 371 9.32 21.26 -2.68
N VAL A 372 9.08 22.56 -2.89
CA VAL A 372 8.28 23.40 -1.99
C VAL A 372 7.18 24.07 -2.81
N ASP A 373 5.93 23.81 -2.45
CA ASP A 373 4.75 24.32 -3.17
C ASP A 373 3.76 25.01 -2.23
N ALA A 374 3.11 26.06 -2.75
CA ALA A 374 1.88 26.60 -2.18
C ALA A 374 0.70 25.91 -2.86
N VAL A 375 -0.03 25.05 -2.16
CA VAL A 375 -1.16 24.29 -2.73
C VAL A 375 -2.48 24.93 -2.33
N GLU A 376 -3.36 25.19 -3.30
CA GLU A 376 -4.71 25.71 -3.05
C GLU A 376 -5.78 24.70 -3.49
N MET A 377 -6.63 24.34 -2.54
CA MET A 377 -7.73 23.39 -2.70
C MET A 377 -8.99 24.08 -3.21
N MET A 378 -9.99 23.29 -3.60
CA MET A 378 -11.20 23.84 -4.25
C MET A 378 -12.09 24.63 -3.29
N ASP A 379 -12.03 24.30 -2.01
CA ASP A 379 -12.74 24.97 -0.91
C ASP A 379 -12.00 26.23 -0.42
N GLY A 380 -10.91 26.63 -1.08
CA GLY A 380 -10.08 27.78 -0.71
C GLY A 380 -9.06 27.48 0.40
N ASN A 381 -9.06 26.27 0.98
CA ASN A 381 -8.00 25.87 1.90
C ASN A 381 -6.66 25.88 1.17
N ALA A 382 -5.64 26.46 1.81
CA ALA A 382 -4.31 26.54 1.24
C ALA A 382 -3.25 25.98 2.19
N PHE A 383 -2.26 25.30 1.63
CA PHE A 383 -1.23 24.57 2.37
C PHE A 383 0.16 24.90 1.83
N LEU A 384 1.14 25.01 2.73
CA LEU A 384 2.55 24.84 2.39
C LEU A 384 2.80 23.33 2.33
N THR A 385 3.39 22.84 1.24
CA THR A 385 3.78 21.42 1.13
C THR A 385 5.22 21.29 0.69
N LEU A 386 5.93 20.35 1.31
CA LEU A 386 7.27 19.94 0.95
C LEU A 386 7.26 18.51 0.47
N SER A 387 7.93 18.20 -0.63
CA SER A 387 7.99 16.86 -1.19
C SER A 387 9.42 16.41 -1.50
N ARG A 388 9.78 15.17 -1.14
CA ARG A 388 11.13 14.60 -1.39
C ARG A 388 11.05 13.07 -1.49
N THR A 389 11.82 12.47 -2.39
CA THR A 389 11.97 10.99 -2.41
C THR A 389 12.76 10.48 -1.21
N LEU A 390 12.45 9.26 -0.78
CA LEU A 390 13.15 8.56 0.30
C LEU A 390 14.12 7.54 -0.27
N GLU A 391 15.26 7.38 0.41
CA GLU A 391 16.33 6.49 0.00
C GLU A 391 15.91 5.02 0.12
N GLY A 392 15.19 4.65 1.19
CA GLY A 392 14.77 3.28 1.48
C GLY A 392 15.94 2.29 1.65
N PRO A 393 15.69 0.97 1.66
CA PRO A 393 16.75 -0.02 1.69
C PRO A 393 17.68 0.07 0.47
N GLN A 394 18.96 -0.17 0.70
CA GLN A 394 19.96 -0.40 -0.33
C GLN A 394 19.64 -1.70 -1.06
N ALA A 395 19.97 -1.75 -2.35
CA ALA A 395 19.77 -2.93 -3.16
C ALA A 395 20.96 -3.21 -4.05
N GLY A 396 21.16 -4.49 -4.36
CA GLY A 396 22.19 -4.95 -5.26
C GLY A 396 21.94 -4.49 -6.70
N PHE A 397 22.98 -4.59 -7.52
CA PHE A 397 22.88 -4.31 -8.95
C PHE A 397 21.81 -5.19 -9.62
N GLY A 398 20.91 -4.59 -10.39
CA GLY A 398 19.85 -5.29 -11.11
C GLY A 398 18.54 -5.46 -10.33
N GLU A 399 18.52 -5.15 -9.04
CA GLU A 399 17.28 -5.18 -8.24
C GLU A 399 16.42 -3.93 -8.49
N ARG A 400 15.13 -4.13 -8.76
CA ARG A 400 14.15 -3.04 -8.91
C ARG A 400 13.50 -2.75 -7.57
N VAL A 401 13.94 -1.68 -6.91
CA VAL A 401 13.43 -1.30 -5.58
C VAL A 401 12.19 -0.42 -5.71
N ARG A 402 11.17 -0.70 -4.89
CA ARG A 402 10.06 0.23 -4.66
C ARG A 402 10.57 1.47 -3.92
N ARG A 403 10.78 2.56 -4.65
CA ARG A 403 11.07 3.87 -4.05
C ARG A 403 9.78 4.57 -3.63
N THR A 404 9.87 5.30 -2.53
CA THR A 404 8.76 6.08 -1.96
C THR A 404 9.14 7.56 -1.92
N ALA A 405 8.14 8.43 -1.83
CA ALA A 405 8.30 9.85 -1.64
C ALA A 405 7.41 10.31 -0.49
N LEU A 406 7.89 11.32 0.22
CA LEU A 406 7.23 11.91 1.36
C LEU A 406 6.75 13.31 0.99
N LEU A 407 5.51 13.62 1.34
CA LEU A 407 4.98 14.97 1.42
C LEU A 407 4.72 15.30 2.88
N ILE A 408 5.22 16.44 3.33
CA ILE A 408 4.88 17.02 4.63
C ILE A 408 4.32 18.43 4.41
N GLY A 409 3.25 18.78 5.10
CA GLY A 409 2.60 20.08 4.90
C GLY A 409 1.93 20.63 6.14
N CYS A 410 1.62 21.93 6.09
CA CYS A 410 0.86 22.64 7.12
C CYS A 410 -0.05 23.68 6.45
N ASP A 411 -1.01 24.22 7.21
CA ASP A 411 -1.84 25.32 6.72
C ASP A 411 -0.95 26.51 6.31
N LEU A 412 -1.24 27.10 5.14
CA LEU A 412 -0.45 28.18 4.55
C LEU A 412 -0.25 29.40 5.47
N PRO A 413 -1.22 29.81 6.33
CA PRO A 413 -1.00 30.88 7.30
C PRO A 413 0.17 30.64 8.28
N ARG A 414 0.56 29.38 8.51
CA ARG A 414 1.71 29.01 9.36
C ARG A 414 3.03 28.94 8.59
N ALA A 415 3.01 29.10 7.26
CA ALA A 415 4.20 28.95 6.42
C ALA A 415 5.33 29.92 6.79
N GLY A 416 4.97 31.15 7.23
CA GLY A 416 5.94 32.17 7.65
C GLY A 416 6.79 31.78 8.86
N GLU A 417 6.38 30.79 9.65
CA GLU A 417 7.18 30.26 10.76
C GLU A 417 8.27 29.29 10.30
N THR A 418 8.20 28.85 9.04
CA THR A 418 9.16 27.92 8.44
C THR A 418 10.16 28.65 7.54
N VAL A 419 11.35 28.08 7.32
CA VAL A 419 12.34 28.58 6.35
C VAL A 419 11.79 28.56 4.91
N TYR A 420 10.77 27.75 4.66
CA TYR A 420 10.15 27.58 3.35
C TYR A 420 9.06 28.61 3.03
N GLY A 421 8.66 29.41 4.03
CA GLY A 421 7.61 30.43 3.90
C GLY A 421 7.91 31.46 2.81
N ASP A 422 9.16 31.87 2.69
CA ASP A 422 9.57 32.89 1.72
C ASP A 422 9.46 32.37 0.27
N VAL A 423 9.73 31.08 0.06
CA VAL A 423 9.61 30.42 -1.26
C VAL A 423 8.15 30.39 -1.70
N VAL A 424 7.23 30.00 -0.81
CA VAL A 424 5.81 29.94 -1.16
C VAL A 424 5.15 31.31 -1.31
N ALA A 425 5.63 32.32 -0.60
CA ALA A 425 5.14 33.69 -0.76
C ALA A 425 5.47 34.28 -2.15
N ALA A 426 6.58 33.86 -2.75
CA ALA A 426 7.01 34.30 -4.07
C ALA A 426 6.51 33.40 -5.23
N SER A 427 5.92 32.24 -4.93
CA SER A 427 5.56 31.23 -5.92
C SER A 427 4.07 31.29 -6.30
N ALA A 428 3.77 30.95 -7.55
CA ALA A 428 2.39 30.75 -7.97
C ALA A 428 1.78 29.54 -7.25
N LYS A 429 0.49 29.63 -6.89
CA LYS A 429 -0.18 28.53 -6.21
C LYS A 429 -0.48 27.37 -7.16
N VAL A 430 -0.20 26.16 -6.71
CA VAL A 430 -0.63 24.92 -7.35
C VAL A 430 -2.10 24.69 -7.03
N LEU A 431 -2.96 24.98 -8.00
CA LEU A 431 -4.40 24.72 -7.90
C LEU A 431 -4.66 23.20 -7.96
N ALA A 432 -4.96 22.59 -6.82
CA ALA A 432 -5.18 21.15 -6.68
C ALA A 432 -6.63 20.82 -6.28
N GLY A 433 -6.94 19.53 -6.25
CA GLY A 433 -8.16 18.96 -5.69
C GLY A 433 -7.82 17.78 -4.79
N THR A 434 -8.80 17.20 -4.11
CA THR A 434 -8.55 16.02 -3.23
C THR A 434 -8.34 14.74 -4.03
N ALA A 435 -9.13 14.54 -5.08
CA ALA A 435 -9.06 13.43 -6.05
C ALA A 435 -9.72 13.86 -7.37
N CYS A 436 -9.30 13.28 -8.51
CA CYS A 436 -9.84 13.65 -9.82
C CYS A 436 -11.37 13.44 -9.91
N ARG A 437 -11.88 12.32 -9.38
CA ARG A 437 -13.31 11.98 -9.31
C ARG A 437 -14.15 13.00 -8.53
N LEU A 438 -13.52 13.75 -7.63
CA LEU A 438 -14.19 14.70 -6.74
C LEU A 438 -13.80 16.15 -7.04
N CYS A 439 -13.04 16.39 -8.11
CA CYS A 439 -12.48 17.68 -8.44
C CYS A 439 -13.30 18.40 -9.50
N GLU A 440 -13.76 19.61 -9.22
CA GLU A 440 -14.57 20.45 -10.13
C GLU A 440 -13.78 21.54 -10.85
N ARG A 441 -12.44 21.53 -10.77
CA ARG A 441 -11.60 22.44 -11.57
C ARG A 441 -11.66 22.05 -13.06
N ARG A 442 -12.22 22.93 -13.91
CA ARG A 442 -12.31 22.75 -15.38
C ARG A 442 -10.95 22.99 -16.06
N GLY A 443 -10.75 22.39 -17.24
CA GLY A 443 -9.54 22.59 -18.06
C GLY A 443 -8.25 22.09 -17.42
N CYS A 444 -8.32 21.13 -16.49
CA CYS A 444 -7.15 20.59 -15.80
C CYS A 444 -6.39 19.60 -16.71
N LEU A 445 -5.21 20.01 -17.20
CA LEU A 445 -4.35 19.17 -18.05
C LEU A 445 -3.85 17.89 -17.36
N SER A 446 -3.94 17.81 -16.04
CA SER A 446 -3.49 16.65 -15.24
C SER A 446 -4.65 15.73 -14.83
N ARG A 447 -5.87 15.94 -15.35
CA ARG A 447 -7.04 15.14 -14.95
C ARG A 447 -6.91 13.71 -15.47
N ALA A 448 -6.91 12.75 -14.54
CA ALA A 448 -6.77 11.33 -14.83
C ALA A 448 -8.11 10.56 -14.84
N GLU A 449 -9.15 11.12 -14.22
CA GLU A 449 -10.46 10.47 -14.05
C GLU A 449 -11.58 11.51 -14.25
N PRO A 450 -12.76 11.10 -14.78
CA PRO A 450 -13.92 11.97 -14.88
C PRO A 450 -14.50 12.29 -13.50
N PRO A 451 -15.03 13.50 -13.28
CA PRO A 451 -15.72 13.82 -12.03
C PRO A 451 -17.02 13.01 -11.90
N LEU A 452 -17.33 12.57 -10.68
CA LEU A 452 -18.58 11.89 -10.35
C LEU A 452 -19.73 12.88 -10.15
N THR A 453 -19.43 14.12 -9.77
CA THR A 453 -20.42 15.15 -9.43
C THR A 453 -21.02 15.86 -10.65
N ARG A 454 -20.46 15.64 -11.85
CA ARG A 454 -20.83 16.35 -13.08
C ARG A 454 -20.87 15.41 -14.29
N PRO A 455 -21.82 15.58 -15.22
CA PRO A 455 -21.80 14.85 -16.47
C PRO A 455 -20.61 15.28 -17.34
N LEU A 456 -20.07 14.34 -18.11
CA LEU A 456 -19.04 14.64 -19.11
C LEU A 456 -19.61 15.59 -20.18
N GLY A 457 -18.86 16.65 -20.48
CA GLY A 457 -19.20 17.69 -21.43
C GLY A 457 -18.68 17.35 -22.82
N LEU A 458 -19.02 16.15 -23.32
CA LEU A 458 -18.62 15.71 -24.65
C LEU A 458 -19.47 16.45 -25.69
N ASP A 459 -18.83 17.33 -26.46
CA ASP A 459 -19.43 18.05 -27.58
C ASP A 459 -18.60 17.79 -28.84
N GLU A 460 -19.27 17.37 -29.92
CA GLU A 460 -18.61 17.05 -31.20
C GLU A 460 -17.97 18.29 -31.85
N MET A 461 -18.49 19.48 -31.55
CA MET A 461 -18.05 20.75 -32.14
C MET A 461 -17.11 21.55 -31.24
N VAL A 462 -17.01 21.18 -29.96
CA VAL A 462 -16.15 21.86 -28.97
C VAL A 462 -15.49 20.81 -28.06
N THR A 463 -14.16 20.68 -28.19
CA THR A 463 -13.36 19.86 -27.28
C THR A 463 -12.48 20.76 -26.41
N GLY A 464 -12.45 20.49 -25.11
CA GLY A 464 -11.54 21.20 -24.22
C GLY A 464 -10.19 20.49 -24.08
N LEU A 465 -9.30 21.07 -23.28
CA LEU A 465 -7.92 20.60 -23.13
C LEU A 465 -7.78 19.36 -22.24
N SER A 466 -8.80 19.02 -21.46
CA SER A 466 -8.79 17.87 -20.57
C SER A 466 -9.52 16.71 -21.23
N ALA A 467 -8.96 15.50 -21.13
CA ALA A 467 -9.61 14.28 -21.65
C ALA A 467 -10.97 14.00 -21.01
N PHE A 468 -11.27 14.62 -19.86
CA PHE A 468 -12.51 14.47 -19.12
C PHE A 468 -13.15 15.82 -18.78
N ASP A 469 -13.32 16.69 -19.77
CA ASP A 469 -14.09 17.93 -19.58
C ASP A 469 -15.56 17.66 -19.23
N PHE A 470 -16.16 18.56 -18.45
CA PHE A 470 -17.49 18.39 -17.83
C PHE A 470 -18.23 19.73 -17.69
N GLN A 471 -19.56 19.64 -17.62
CA GLN A 471 -20.47 20.79 -17.49
C GLN A 471 -21.12 20.87 -16.10
#